data_AF-A0A5J6F4M9-F1
#
_entry.id   AF-A0A5J6F4M9-F1
#
_cell.length_a   1.000
_cell.length_b   1.000
_cell.length_c   1.000
_cell.angle_alpha   90.00
_cell.angle_beta   90.00
_cell.angle_gamma   90.00
#
_symmetry.space_group_name_H-M   'P 1'
#
loop_
_entity.id
_entity.type
_entity.pdbx_description
1 polymer ?
#
loop_
_entity_poly.entity_id
_entity_poly.type
_entity_poly.pdbx_seq_one_letter_code
_entity_poly.pdbx_strand_id
1 'polypeptide(L)'
;MIDEFAKDNLHKRLRRDREALLWKLDGLSEYDARRPLTVTGSNLLGLVKHVASVEAGYFGEVFGRPFPKPLPRWQDHDGSDLWAAEGETRDQIIEFYRRAWEHSDATINELPLDAPGHVPWWPHPHSDTNLFAVMVHVLGETNRHAGHADILREGVDGRTGMRPEHETQIDEKARAARYAKIERAARSAASGGAQRSVPRDLRFERHDGGREG
;
A
#
# COMPACT_ATOMS: atom_id res chain seq x y z
N MET A 1 23.46 19.08 0.15
CA MET A 1 22.24 19.92 0.08
C MET A 1 21.04 19.16 -0.46
N ILE A 2 21.17 18.36 -1.53
CA ILE A 2 20.04 17.56 -2.05
C ILE A 2 19.71 16.35 -1.17
N ASP A 3 20.70 15.70 -0.56
CA ASP A 3 20.48 14.50 0.26
C ASP A 3 19.66 14.79 1.52
N GLU A 4 20.03 15.83 2.28
CA GLU A 4 19.24 16.26 3.45
C GLU A 4 17.83 16.67 3.07
N PHE A 5 17.65 17.39 1.96
CA PHE A 5 16.32 17.73 1.45
C PHE A 5 15.51 16.48 1.09
N ALA A 6 16.12 15.51 0.37
CA ALA A 6 15.45 14.27 -0.01
C ALA A 6 15.07 13.43 1.22
N LYS A 7 15.99 13.29 2.17
CA LYS A 7 15.79 12.59 3.44
C LYS A 7 14.65 13.22 4.24
N ASP A 8 14.67 14.54 4.41
CA ASP A 8 13.60 15.28 5.08
C ASP A 8 12.23 15.07 4.43
N ASN A 9 12.16 15.12 3.10
CA ASN A 9 10.90 14.94 2.37
C ASN A 9 10.35 13.52 2.52
N LEU A 10 11.20 12.50 2.36
CA LEU A 10 10.81 11.10 2.54
C LEU A 10 10.36 10.84 3.97
N HIS A 11 11.09 11.35 4.96
CA HIS A 11 10.77 11.14 6.37
C HIS A 11 9.47 11.84 6.79
N LYS A 12 9.27 13.10 6.39
CA LYS A 12 8.02 13.84 6.63
C LYS A 12 6.83 13.13 5.99
N ARG A 13 7.00 12.61 4.77
CA ARG A 13 5.97 11.86 4.07
C ARG A 13 5.64 10.56 4.80
N LEU A 14 6.64 9.81 5.24
CA LEU A 14 6.46 8.57 5.99
C LEU A 14 5.69 8.81 7.30
N ARG A 15 6.07 9.82 8.11
CA ARG A 15 5.34 10.22 9.34
C ARG A 15 3.86 10.50 9.08
N ARG A 16 3.56 11.20 8.00
CA ARG A 16 2.19 11.53 7.62
C ARG A 16 1.38 10.31 7.18
N ASP A 17 1.98 9.43 6.39
CA ASP A 17 1.27 8.25 5.87
C ASP A 17 1.08 7.17 6.95
N ARG A 18 1.99 7.10 7.92
CA ARG A 18 1.86 6.34 9.19
C ARG A 18 0.62 6.74 9.98
N GLU A 19 0.42 8.04 10.20
CA GLU A 19 -0.78 8.59 10.85
C GLU A 19 -2.05 8.25 10.06
N ALA A 20 -2.00 8.41 8.74
CA ALA A 20 -3.12 8.08 7.87
C ALA A 20 -3.54 6.61 7.99
N LEU A 21 -2.58 5.69 8.05
CA LEU A 21 -2.87 4.26 8.22
C LEU A 21 -3.49 3.95 9.59
N LEU A 22 -2.97 4.52 10.69
CA LEU A 22 -3.54 4.31 12.02
C LEU A 22 -4.96 4.85 12.16
N TRP A 23 -5.22 6.04 11.60
CA TRP A 23 -6.56 6.65 11.60
C TRP A 23 -7.62 5.75 10.95
N LYS A 24 -7.23 4.82 10.06
CA LYS A 24 -8.17 3.83 9.48
C LYS A 24 -8.77 2.89 10.51
N LEU A 25 -8.27 2.83 11.73
CA LEU A 25 -8.86 2.07 12.83
C LEU A 25 -9.87 2.87 13.67
N ASP A 26 -9.90 4.20 13.54
CA ASP A 26 -10.66 5.06 14.44
C ASP A 26 -12.16 4.80 14.33
N GLY A 27 -12.83 4.62 15.47
CA GLY A 27 -14.28 4.38 15.55
C GLY A 27 -14.74 2.99 15.12
N LEU A 28 -13.84 2.07 14.75
CA LEU A 28 -14.21 0.68 14.43
C LEU A 28 -14.42 -0.15 15.69
N SER A 29 -15.41 -1.04 15.65
CA SER A 29 -15.57 -2.12 16.63
C SER A 29 -14.37 -3.08 16.60
N GLU A 30 -14.13 -3.84 17.68
CA GLU A 30 -13.10 -4.89 17.69
C GLU A 30 -13.29 -5.92 16.57
N TYR A 31 -14.55 -6.25 16.28
CA TYR A 31 -14.89 -7.17 15.21
C TYR A 31 -14.55 -6.59 13.82
N ASP A 32 -14.96 -5.35 13.52
CA ASP A 32 -14.74 -4.76 12.19
C ASP A 32 -13.26 -4.50 11.87
N ALA A 33 -12.44 -4.26 12.88
CA ALA A 33 -11.00 -4.12 12.68
C ALA A 33 -10.33 -5.46 12.30
N ARG A 34 -10.88 -6.61 12.73
CA ARG A 34 -10.24 -7.93 12.62
C ARG A 34 -10.88 -8.82 11.55
N ARG A 35 -12.14 -8.62 11.22
CA ARG A 35 -12.88 -9.54 10.34
C ARG A 35 -12.29 -9.54 8.93
N PRO A 36 -12.31 -10.70 8.24
CA PRO A 36 -12.02 -10.77 6.80
C PRO A 36 -12.88 -9.78 5.99
N LEU A 37 -12.24 -8.98 5.15
CA LEU A 37 -12.91 -8.04 4.23
C LEU A 37 -12.65 -8.37 2.75
N THR A 38 -11.78 -9.35 2.48
CA THR A 38 -11.49 -9.87 1.14
C THR A 38 -11.53 -11.40 1.15
N VAL A 39 -11.53 -11.99 -0.05
CA VAL A 39 -11.50 -13.47 -0.23
C VAL A 39 -10.25 -14.13 0.36
N THR A 40 -9.16 -13.38 0.50
CA THR A 40 -7.90 -13.85 1.11
C THR A 40 -7.78 -13.50 2.59
N GLY A 41 -8.82 -12.92 3.21
CA GLY A 41 -8.83 -12.62 4.63
C GLY A 41 -8.18 -11.30 5.05
N SER A 42 -7.83 -10.41 4.10
CA SER A 42 -7.26 -9.10 4.44
C SER A 42 -8.22 -8.30 5.32
N ASN A 43 -7.68 -7.70 6.38
CA ASN A 43 -8.43 -6.95 7.38
C ASN A 43 -7.63 -5.73 7.86
N LEU A 44 -8.30 -4.75 8.44
CA LEU A 44 -7.71 -3.44 8.74
C LEU A 44 -6.62 -3.50 9.82
N LEU A 45 -6.83 -4.27 10.89
CA LEU A 45 -5.85 -4.40 11.98
C LEU A 45 -4.60 -5.17 11.53
N GLY A 46 -4.79 -6.18 10.69
CA GLY A 46 -3.71 -6.93 10.05
C GLY A 46 -2.83 -6.08 9.14
N LEU A 47 -3.42 -5.13 8.40
CA LEU A 47 -2.63 -4.17 7.61
C LEU A 47 -1.71 -3.31 8.49
N VAL A 48 -2.20 -2.85 9.65
CA VAL A 48 -1.38 -2.09 10.62
C VAL A 48 -0.26 -2.96 11.20
N LYS A 49 -0.59 -4.19 11.60
CA LYS A 49 0.37 -5.17 12.15
C LYS A 49 1.49 -5.49 11.17
N HIS A 50 1.15 -5.69 9.91
CA HIS A 50 2.10 -5.94 8.83
C HIS A 50 3.05 -4.76 8.64
N VAL A 51 2.53 -3.54 8.44
CA VAL A 51 3.38 -2.36 8.22
C VAL A 51 4.27 -2.07 9.43
N ALA A 52 3.78 -2.31 10.66
CA ALA A 52 4.61 -2.21 11.86
C ALA A 52 5.81 -3.17 11.85
N SER A 53 5.59 -4.40 11.37
CA SER A 53 6.64 -5.43 11.25
C SER A 53 7.65 -5.07 10.17
N VAL A 54 7.17 -4.61 9.00
CA VAL A 54 7.99 -4.08 7.90
C VAL A 54 8.90 -2.96 8.42
N GLU A 55 8.34 -1.94 9.06
CA GLU A 55 9.14 -0.82 9.57
C GLU A 55 10.23 -1.26 10.56
N ALA A 56 9.86 -2.08 11.54
CA ALA A 56 10.78 -2.52 12.57
C ALA A 56 11.93 -3.40 12.02
N GLY A 57 11.66 -4.22 11.01
CA GLY A 57 12.68 -5.01 10.32
C GLY A 57 13.59 -4.15 9.45
N TYR A 58 13.01 -3.35 8.56
CA TYR A 58 13.76 -2.58 7.56
C TYR A 58 14.59 -1.44 8.14
N PHE A 59 14.14 -0.77 9.20
CA PHE A 59 14.96 0.27 9.86
C PHE A 59 15.78 -0.28 11.03
N GLY A 60 15.62 -1.55 11.37
CA GLY A 60 16.33 -2.20 12.45
C GLY A 60 17.46 -3.10 11.96
N GLU A 61 17.13 -4.37 11.72
CA GLU A 61 18.09 -5.42 11.34
C GLU A 61 18.94 -5.04 10.13
N VAL A 62 18.33 -4.40 9.13
CA VAL A 62 18.99 -4.02 7.86
C VAL A 62 20.19 -3.09 8.07
N PHE A 63 20.17 -2.28 9.13
CA PHE A 63 21.25 -1.34 9.46
C PHE A 63 22.05 -1.77 10.69
N GLY A 64 21.92 -3.01 11.15
CA GLY A 64 22.59 -3.50 12.36
C GLY A 64 22.08 -2.83 13.64
N ARG A 65 20.85 -2.32 13.62
CA ARG A 65 20.20 -1.61 14.74
C ARG A 65 19.00 -2.43 15.22
N PRO A 66 19.18 -3.62 15.80
CA PRO A 66 18.06 -4.51 16.09
C PRO A 66 16.98 -3.83 16.95
N PHE A 67 15.72 -4.14 16.65
CA PHE A 67 14.58 -3.58 17.38
C PHE A 67 14.70 -3.93 18.88
N PRO A 68 14.51 -2.96 19.82
CA PRO A 68 14.91 -3.14 21.22
C PRO A 68 14.19 -4.25 22.01
N LYS A 69 12.99 -4.64 21.58
CA LYS A 69 12.29 -5.82 22.11
C LYS A 69 12.26 -6.87 21.01
N PRO A 70 12.30 -8.18 21.32
CA PRO A 70 12.10 -9.20 20.31
C PRO A 70 10.85 -8.86 19.49
N LEU A 71 11.01 -8.85 18.17
CA LEU A 71 9.86 -8.71 17.28
C LEU A 71 8.88 -9.83 17.65
N PRO A 72 7.57 -9.54 17.69
CA PRO A 72 6.58 -10.59 17.90
C PRO A 72 6.84 -11.73 16.91
N ARG A 73 6.58 -12.98 17.30
CA ARG A 73 6.85 -14.19 16.48
C ARG A 73 6.12 -14.21 15.12
N TRP A 74 5.30 -13.21 14.83
CA TRP A 74 4.51 -13.03 13.60
C TRP A 74 5.34 -12.77 12.34
N GLN A 75 6.67 -12.73 12.44
CA GLN A 75 7.58 -12.53 11.30
C GLN A 75 8.07 -13.84 10.68
N ASP A 76 7.61 -14.98 11.17
CA ASP A 76 7.67 -16.19 10.37
C ASP A 76 6.95 -15.86 9.05
N HIS A 77 7.61 -16.06 7.89
CA HIS A 77 7.09 -15.67 6.56
C HIS A 77 5.86 -16.52 6.12
N ASP A 78 5.01 -16.91 7.06
CA ASP A 78 3.75 -17.63 6.87
C ASP A 78 2.54 -16.69 6.72
N GLY A 79 2.75 -15.37 6.82
CA GLY A 79 1.71 -14.35 6.72
C GLY A 79 0.94 -14.10 8.03
N SER A 80 1.48 -14.54 9.16
CA SER A 80 0.90 -14.30 10.49
C SER A 80 0.89 -12.84 10.93
N ASP A 81 1.63 -11.96 10.26
CA ASP A 81 1.57 -10.50 10.44
C ASP A 81 0.41 -9.83 9.68
N LEU A 82 -0.27 -10.53 8.77
CA LEU A 82 -1.40 -10.00 7.98
C LEU A 82 -2.74 -10.07 8.71
N TRP A 83 -2.79 -10.58 9.94
CA TRP A 83 -3.98 -10.67 10.78
C TRP A 83 -3.64 -10.71 12.27
N ALA A 84 -4.58 -10.33 13.12
CA ALA A 84 -4.42 -10.36 14.58
C ALA A 84 -5.01 -11.65 15.18
N ALA A 85 -4.22 -12.38 15.97
CA ALA A 85 -4.69 -13.58 16.66
C ALA A 85 -5.66 -13.24 17.81
N GLU A 86 -6.39 -14.24 18.30
CA GLU A 86 -7.41 -14.06 19.37
C GLU A 86 -6.82 -13.39 20.62
N GLY A 87 -5.62 -13.80 21.04
CA GLY A 87 -4.93 -13.25 22.21
C GLY A 87 -4.25 -11.89 22.00
N GLU A 88 -4.24 -11.37 20.76
CA GLU A 88 -3.61 -10.09 20.43
C GLU A 88 -4.65 -8.99 20.53
N THR A 89 -4.35 -7.91 21.24
CA THR A 89 -5.24 -6.76 21.34
C THR A 89 -4.92 -5.72 20.27
N ARG A 90 -5.92 -4.94 19.87
CA ARG A 90 -5.71 -3.77 19.01
C ARG A 90 -4.65 -2.83 19.59
N ASP A 91 -4.73 -2.55 20.88
CA ASP A 91 -3.83 -1.63 21.56
C ASP A 91 -2.39 -2.11 21.53
N GLN A 92 -2.14 -3.42 21.70
CA GLN A 92 -0.80 -3.99 21.58
C GLN A 92 -0.21 -3.79 20.18
N ILE A 93 -1.03 -3.94 19.13
CA ILE A 93 -0.60 -3.75 17.74
C ILE A 93 -0.34 -2.26 17.46
N ILE A 94 -1.20 -1.37 17.93
CA ILE A 94 -1.01 0.08 17.80
C ILE A 94 0.26 0.53 18.56
N GLU A 95 0.45 0.06 19.80
CA GLU A 95 1.65 0.34 20.59
C GLU A 95 2.91 -0.19 19.90
N PHE A 96 2.84 -1.41 19.35
CA PHE A 96 3.95 -1.96 18.56
C PHE A 96 4.27 -1.06 17.36
N TYR A 97 3.28 -0.59 16.62
CA TYR A 97 3.51 0.29 15.47
C TYR A 97 4.13 1.63 15.89
N ARG A 98 3.67 2.24 17.00
CA ARG A 98 4.28 3.47 17.52
C ARG A 98 5.72 3.28 17.96
N ARG A 99 6.05 2.15 18.61
CA ARG A 99 7.45 1.82 18.94
C ARG A 99 8.29 1.58 17.69
N ALA A 100 7.71 0.97 16.64
CA ALA A 100 8.36 0.86 15.34
C ALA A 100 8.67 2.25 14.76
N TRP A 101 7.76 3.21 14.86
CA TRP A 101 8.02 4.58 14.42
C TRP A 101 9.17 5.25 15.16
N GLU A 102 9.19 5.15 16.49
CA GLU A 102 10.27 5.71 17.32
C GLU A 102 11.63 5.14 16.92
N HIS A 103 11.70 3.83 16.70
CA HIS A 103 12.91 3.14 16.28
C HIS A 103 13.33 3.55 14.86
N SER A 104 12.40 3.52 13.91
CA SER A 104 12.62 3.96 12.52
C SER A 104 13.09 5.40 12.46
N ASP A 105 12.48 6.31 13.23
CA ASP A 105 12.85 7.71 13.31
C ASP A 105 14.27 7.88 13.86
N ALA A 106 14.64 7.11 14.89
CA ALA A 106 16.01 7.13 15.42
C ALA A 106 17.03 6.67 14.37
N THR A 107 16.77 5.57 13.64
CA THR A 107 17.64 5.10 12.56
C THR A 107 17.76 6.14 11.44
N ILE A 108 16.63 6.68 10.96
CA ILE A 108 16.63 7.69 9.91
C ILE A 108 17.41 8.93 10.36
N ASN A 109 17.19 9.43 11.57
CA ASN A 109 17.88 10.64 12.06
C ASN A 109 19.39 10.43 12.17
N GLU A 110 19.85 9.26 12.63
CA GLU A 110 21.26 8.99 12.92
C GLU A 110 22.10 8.70 11.67
N LEU A 111 21.54 8.03 10.67
CA LEU A 111 22.30 7.53 9.52
C LEU A 111 22.30 8.51 8.33
N PRO A 112 23.41 8.66 7.59
CA PRO A 112 23.39 9.37 6.31
C PRO A 112 22.57 8.61 5.27
N LEU A 113 22.10 9.31 4.24
CA LEU A 113 21.16 8.77 3.25
C LEU A 113 21.76 7.63 2.40
N ASP A 114 23.07 7.62 2.23
CA ASP A 114 23.86 6.59 1.54
C ASP A 114 24.39 5.49 2.48
N ALA A 115 23.99 5.49 3.76
CA ALA A 115 24.40 4.46 4.72
C ALA A 115 24.04 3.06 4.17
N PRO A 116 25.02 2.13 4.12
CA PRO A 116 24.78 0.80 3.56
C PRO A 116 23.82 0.01 4.46
N GLY A 117 22.91 -0.72 3.82
CA GLY A 117 21.99 -1.64 4.47
C GLY A 117 22.08 -3.03 3.84
N HIS A 118 21.78 -4.08 4.62
CA HIS A 118 21.72 -5.44 4.14
C HIS A 118 20.37 -6.06 4.47
N VAL A 119 19.59 -6.44 3.45
CA VAL A 119 18.26 -7.04 3.64
C VAL A 119 18.37 -8.57 3.54
N PRO A 120 18.37 -9.32 4.66
CA PRO A 120 18.71 -10.74 4.66
C PRO A 120 17.62 -11.62 4.04
N TRP A 121 16.37 -11.14 3.98
CA TRP A 121 15.23 -11.86 3.38
C TRP A 121 15.04 -11.58 1.88
N TRP A 122 15.90 -10.78 1.24
CA TRP A 122 15.86 -10.61 -0.22
C TRP A 122 16.70 -11.70 -0.90
N PRO A 123 16.15 -12.43 -1.90
CA PRO A 123 16.85 -13.54 -2.55
C PRO A 123 18.12 -13.10 -3.30
N HIS A 124 18.18 -11.84 -3.71
CA HIS A 124 19.37 -11.18 -4.25
C HIS A 124 19.52 -9.83 -3.55
N PRO A 125 20.20 -9.77 -2.38
CA PRO A 125 20.44 -8.51 -1.70
C PRO A 125 21.19 -7.59 -2.67
N HIS A 126 20.55 -6.50 -3.09
CA HIS A 126 21.20 -5.54 -3.98
C HIS A 126 22.43 -4.99 -3.25
N SER A 127 23.60 -5.06 -3.90
CA SER A 127 24.87 -4.53 -3.38
C SER A 127 24.79 -3.06 -2.99
N ASP A 128 23.83 -2.34 -3.58
CA ASP A 128 23.65 -0.90 -3.46
C ASP A 128 22.47 -0.54 -2.53
N THR A 129 22.00 -1.49 -1.71
CA THR A 129 20.95 -1.19 -0.73
C THR A 129 21.50 -0.24 0.32
N ASN A 130 20.85 0.92 0.45
CA ASN A 130 21.20 1.96 1.40
C ASN A 130 19.94 2.56 2.05
N LEU A 131 20.12 3.51 2.98
CA LEU A 131 19.02 4.16 3.67
C LEU A 131 18.00 4.77 2.71
N PHE A 132 18.43 5.43 1.64
CA PHE A 132 17.52 5.94 0.60
C PHE A 132 16.61 4.86 0.03
N ALA A 133 17.21 3.75 -0.44
CA ALA A 133 16.47 2.65 -1.04
C ALA A 133 15.45 2.05 -0.05
N VAL A 134 15.85 1.89 1.22
CA VAL A 134 14.97 1.39 2.28
C VAL A 134 13.85 2.37 2.60
N MET A 135 14.13 3.68 2.70
CA MET A 135 13.09 4.70 2.92
C MET A 135 12.06 4.70 1.79
N VAL A 136 12.50 4.59 0.53
CA VAL A 136 11.60 4.49 -0.62
C VAL A 136 10.76 3.22 -0.56
N HIS A 137 11.39 2.09 -0.24
CA HIS A 137 10.69 0.80 -0.12
C HIS A 137 9.60 0.87 0.96
N VAL A 138 9.95 1.24 2.19
CA VAL A 138 9.00 1.29 3.31
C VAL A 138 7.90 2.34 3.09
N LEU A 139 8.22 3.47 2.45
CA LEU A 139 7.21 4.43 2.04
C LEU A 139 6.23 3.84 1.01
N GLY A 140 6.73 3.02 0.07
CA GLY A 140 5.93 2.27 -0.88
C GLY A 140 4.99 1.28 -0.19
N GLU A 141 5.50 0.49 0.75
CA GLU A 141 4.72 -0.44 1.58
C GLU A 141 3.61 0.31 2.34
N THR A 142 3.97 1.38 3.04
CA THR A 142 3.02 2.19 3.83
C THR A 142 1.90 2.75 2.96
N ASN A 143 2.23 3.36 1.81
CA ASN A 143 1.22 3.92 0.90
C ASN A 143 0.35 2.83 0.26
N ARG A 144 0.94 1.69 -0.13
CA ARG A 144 0.20 0.56 -0.71
C ARG A 144 -0.83 0.04 0.28
N HIS A 145 -0.44 -0.18 1.54
CA HIS A 145 -1.34 -0.70 2.56
C HIS A 145 -2.33 0.36 3.08
N ALA A 146 -1.98 1.64 3.09
CA ALA A 146 -2.95 2.72 3.34
C ALA A 146 -4.05 2.76 2.25
N GLY A 147 -3.67 2.61 0.97
CA GLY A 147 -4.64 2.51 -0.12
C GLY A 147 -5.51 1.26 -0.05
N HIS A 148 -4.97 0.12 0.39
CA HIS A 148 -5.81 -1.04 0.71
C HIS A 148 -6.81 -0.72 1.82
N ALA A 149 -6.34 -0.09 2.91
CA ALA A 149 -7.17 0.28 4.04
C ALA A 149 -8.28 1.27 3.65
N ASP A 150 -8.06 2.17 2.67
CA ASP A 150 -9.11 3.04 2.12
C ASP A 150 -10.31 2.24 1.59
N ILE A 151 -10.05 1.26 0.73
CA ILE A 151 -11.10 0.44 0.11
C ILE A 151 -11.78 -0.46 1.13
N LEU A 152 -11.00 -1.04 2.04
CA LEU A 152 -11.55 -1.86 3.11
C LEU A 152 -12.46 -1.03 4.04
N ARG A 153 -12.04 0.19 4.39
CA ARG A 153 -12.82 1.09 5.25
C ARG A 153 -14.12 1.53 4.59
N GLU A 154 -14.06 1.89 3.30
CA GLU A 154 -15.27 2.22 2.51
C GLU A 154 -16.31 1.09 2.55
N GLY A 155 -15.85 -0.17 2.56
CA GLY A 155 -16.71 -1.35 2.65
C GLY A 155 -17.31 -1.61 4.04
N VAL A 156 -16.74 -1.04 5.10
CA VAL A 156 -17.19 -1.24 6.49
C VAL A 156 -18.26 -0.21 6.87
N ASP A 157 -17.98 1.08 6.68
CA ASP A 157 -18.83 2.17 7.16
C ASP A 157 -18.98 3.33 6.17
N GLY A 158 -18.45 3.19 4.95
CA GLY A 158 -18.52 4.21 3.90
C GLY A 158 -17.65 5.44 4.15
N ARG A 159 -16.79 5.45 5.18
CA ARG A 159 -15.79 6.51 5.39
C ARG A 159 -14.68 6.38 4.37
N THR A 160 -14.32 7.50 3.76
CA THR A 160 -13.25 7.59 2.75
C THR A 160 -12.37 8.80 3.02
N GLY A 161 -11.23 8.89 2.33
CA GLY A 161 -10.31 10.02 2.40
C GLY A 161 -8.88 9.57 2.67
N MET A 162 -7.90 10.31 2.16
CA MET A 162 -6.49 9.94 2.34
C MET A 162 -5.98 10.19 3.77
N ARG A 163 -6.62 11.10 4.51
CA ARG A 163 -6.20 11.59 5.84
C ARG A 163 -7.43 12.08 6.63
N PRO A 164 -7.34 12.25 7.96
CA PRO A 164 -8.46 12.74 8.78
C PRO A 164 -9.07 14.05 8.27
N GLU A 165 -8.24 15.01 7.86
CA GLU A 165 -8.70 16.32 7.35
C GLU A 165 -9.37 16.24 5.97
N HIS A 166 -9.23 15.11 5.28
CA HIS A 166 -9.88 14.82 4.01
C HIS A 166 -11.02 13.82 4.16
N GLU A 167 -11.41 13.50 5.40
CA GLU A 167 -12.45 12.51 5.65
C GLU A 167 -13.76 12.95 5.02
N THR A 168 -14.37 12.03 4.27
CA THR A 168 -15.73 12.20 3.79
C THR A 168 -16.52 10.94 4.04
N GLN A 169 -17.77 11.13 4.48
CA GLN A 169 -18.75 10.07 4.58
C GLN A 169 -19.68 10.17 3.36
N ILE A 170 -19.72 9.12 2.55
CA ILE A 170 -20.55 9.12 1.35
C ILE A 170 -21.96 8.65 1.73
N ASP A 171 -22.95 9.51 1.50
CA ASP A 171 -24.37 9.15 1.61
C ASP A 171 -24.71 7.93 0.71
N GLU A 172 -25.46 6.97 1.25
CA GLU A 172 -25.76 5.71 0.56
C GLU A 172 -26.49 5.91 -0.77
N LYS A 173 -27.42 6.88 -0.82
CA LYS A 173 -28.18 7.17 -2.04
C LYS A 173 -27.29 7.82 -3.09
N ALA A 174 -26.43 8.76 -2.68
CA ALA A 174 -25.42 9.35 -3.56
C ALA A 174 -24.44 8.29 -4.09
N ARG A 175 -24.01 7.35 -3.23
CA ARG A 175 -23.16 6.21 -3.60
C ARG A 175 -23.83 5.32 -4.64
N ALA A 176 -25.08 4.92 -4.41
CA ALA A 176 -25.84 4.07 -5.33
C ALA A 176 -26.04 4.73 -6.70
N ALA A 177 -26.36 6.03 -6.73
CA ALA A 177 -26.50 6.79 -7.96
C ALA A 177 -25.19 6.87 -8.75
N ARG A 178 -24.06 7.13 -8.05
CA ARG A 178 -22.73 7.15 -8.66
C ARG A 178 -22.33 5.78 -9.21
N TYR A 179 -22.54 4.72 -8.44
CA TYR A 179 -22.29 3.34 -8.87
C TYR A 179 -23.07 3.01 -10.14
N ALA A 180 -24.39 3.25 -10.16
CA ALA A 180 -25.22 2.98 -11.32
C ALA A 180 -24.79 3.76 -12.57
N LYS A 181 -24.29 5.00 -12.40
CA LYS A 181 -23.73 5.79 -13.51
C LYS A 181 -22.46 5.13 -14.08
N ILE A 182 -21.53 4.71 -13.23
CA ILE A 182 -20.26 4.07 -13.64
C ILE A 182 -20.56 2.73 -14.30
N GLU A 183 -21.45 1.93 -13.72
CA GLU A 183 -21.86 0.63 -14.26
C GLU A 183 -22.47 0.74 -15.65
N ARG A 184 -23.37 1.72 -15.86
CA ARG A 184 -23.91 2.01 -17.21
C ARG A 184 -22.81 2.36 -18.20
N ALA A 185 -21.84 3.20 -17.81
CA ALA A 185 -20.73 3.56 -18.68
C ALA A 185 -19.87 2.34 -19.05
N ALA A 186 -19.56 1.47 -18.08
CA ALA A 186 -18.79 0.24 -18.31
C ALA A 186 -19.53 -0.72 -19.27
N ARG A 187 -20.83 -0.92 -19.07
CA ARG A 187 -21.67 -1.74 -19.97
C ARG A 187 -21.74 -1.18 -21.39
N SER A 188 -21.92 0.13 -21.52
CA SER A 188 -21.92 0.78 -22.83
C SER A 188 -20.59 0.63 -23.57
N ALA A 189 -19.45 0.76 -22.86
CA ALA A 189 -18.13 0.56 -23.44
C ALA A 189 -17.92 -0.89 -23.93
N ALA A 190 -18.33 -1.88 -23.13
CA ALA A 190 -18.26 -3.29 -23.51
C ALA A 190 -19.15 -3.61 -24.73
N SER A 191 -20.33 -2.98 -24.82
CA SER A 191 -21.29 -3.21 -25.91
C SER A 191 -20.87 -2.51 -27.22
N GLY A 192 -20.27 -1.31 -27.12
CA GLY A 192 -19.81 -0.53 -28.28
C GLY A 192 -18.55 -1.08 -28.96
N GLY A 193 -17.75 -1.89 -28.26
CA GLY A 193 -16.60 -2.60 -28.84
C GLY A 193 -16.99 -3.70 -29.82
N ALA A 194 -18.17 -4.32 -29.65
CA ALA A 194 -18.68 -5.38 -30.52
C ALA A 194 -19.15 -4.89 -31.91
N GLN A 195 -19.40 -3.58 -32.07
CA GLN A 195 -19.82 -2.98 -33.35
C GLN A 195 -18.65 -2.42 -34.20
N ARG A 196 -17.41 -2.48 -33.71
CA ARG A 196 -16.21 -1.95 -34.40
C ARG A 196 -15.35 -2.99 -35.14
N SER A 197 -15.87 -4.19 -35.43
CA SER A 197 -15.23 -5.10 -36.40
C SER A 197 -15.68 -4.75 -37.83
N VAL A 198 -14.83 -4.03 -38.56
CA VAL A 198 -15.07 -3.63 -39.96
C VAL A 198 -14.96 -4.85 -40.90
N PRO A 199 -15.79 -4.98 -41.95
CA PRO A 199 -15.74 -6.07 -42.91
C PRO A 199 -14.42 -6.10 -43.72
N ARG A 200 -13.88 -7.30 -43.97
CA ARG A 200 -12.87 -7.52 -44.99
C ARG A 200 -13.52 -7.37 -46.37
N ASP A 201 -13.22 -6.28 -47.06
CA ASP A 201 -13.26 -6.25 -48.52
C ASP A 201 -12.33 -5.14 -49.04
N LEU A 202 -11.12 -5.53 -49.43
CA LEU A 202 -10.31 -4.81 -50.39
C LEU A 202 -10.05 -5.77 -51.56
N ARG A 203 -10.89 -5.68 -52.58
CA ARG A 203 -10.59 -6.18 -53.92
C ARG A 203 -9.41 -5.39 -54.47
N PHE A 204 -8.27 -6.05 -54.61
CA PHE A 204 -7.19 -5.59 -55.49
C PHE A 204 -7.48 -6.11 -56.91
N GLU A 205 -8.12 -5.30 -57.75
CA GLU A 205 -7.94 -5.44 -59.19
C GLU A 205 -6.60 -4.80 -59.55
N ARG A 206 -5.64 -5.64 -59.95
CA ARG A 206 -4.35 -5.22 -60.47
C ARG A 206 -4.55 -4.60 -61.85
N HIS A 207 -4.18 -3.33 -61.98
CA HIS A 207 -3.94 -2.69 -63.27
C HIS A 207 -2.43 -2.51 -63.41
N ASP A 208 -1.75 -3.50 -64.00
CA ASP A 208 -0.36 -3.33 -64.45
C ASP A 208 -0.39 -2.78 -65.88
N GLY A 209 -0.19 -1.46 -65.97
CA GLY A 209 0.33 -0.80 -67.16
C GLY A 209 1.81 -0.52 -66.96
N GLY A 210 2.66 -1.13 -67.77
CA GLY A 210 4.09 -0.84 -67.83
C GLY A 210 4.73 -1.34 -69.12
N ARG A 211 4.94 -0.42 -70.07
CA ARG A 211 5.88 -0.56 -71.20
C ARG A 211 7.30 -0.37 -70.70
N GLU A 212 8.28 -1.03 -71.32
CA GLU A 212 9.38 -0.37 -72.06
C GLU A 212 10.26 -1.44 -72.72
N GLY A 213 10.87 -1.05 -73.86
CA GLY A 213 11.86 -1.82 -74.61
C GLY A 213 13.25 -1.19 -74.48
#